data_AF-A0A949S3D9-F1
#
_entry.id   AF-A0A949S3D9-F1
#
_cell.length_a   1.000
_cell.length_b   1.000
_cell.length_c   1.000
_cell.angle_alpha   90.00
_cell.angle_beta   90.00
_cell.angle_gamma   90.00
#
_symmetry.space_group_name_H-M   'P 1'
#
loop_
_entity.id
_entity.type
_entity.pdbx_description
1 polymer ?
#
loop_
_entity_poly.entity_id
_entity_poly.type
_entity_poly.pdbx_seq_one_letter_code
_entity_poly.pdbx_strand_id
1 'polypeptide(L)'
;MNGGSTSEVGYDSYAIRSADIIDIASGTPQWTHLNNFSFFARKNHLTVILPDDKLFVVGGNQFDFGQLPVRSTEIIDTTQTNLQSSMAPAHVYPREHHTTALLLPDGRVWLTGSGGGVEADVVKHMEIYEPGYLFEGDPPEIFNS
;
A
#
# COMPACT_ATOMS: atom_id res chain seq x y z
N MET A 1 6.12 -5.27 7.13
CA MET A 1 4.76 -5.50 6.60
C MET A 1 3.82 -4.55 7.31
N ASN A 2 2.89 -3.88 6.62
CA ASN A 2 1.89 -2.98 7.24
C ASN A 2 0.52 -3.67 7.20
N GLY A 3 -0.30 -3.55 8.23
CA GLY A 3 -1.59 -4.22 8.35
C GLY A 3 -1.53 -5.69 8.77
N GLY A 4 -2.66 -6.21 9.27
CA GLY A 4 -2.80 -7.58 9.78
C GLY A 4 -4.14 -7.77 10.50
N SER A 5 -4.37 -8.96 11.05
CA SER A 5 -5.49 -9.28 11.94
C SER A 5 -4.94 -9.94 13.21
N THR A 6 -5.59 -9.74 14.36
CA THR A 6 -5.19 -10.38 15.62
C THR A 6 -5.80 -11.77 15.83
N SER A 7 -6.67 -12.25 14.93
CA SER A 7 -7.31 -13.57 15.08
C SER A 7 -6.51 -14.66 14.34
N GLU A 8 -5.91 -15.59 15.09
CA GLU A 8 -5.27 -16.81 14.53
C GLU A 8 -6.30 -17.83 13.99
N VAL A 9 -7.59 -17.68 14.30
CA VAL A 9 -8.64 -18.60 13.86
C VAL A 9 -9.92 -17.81 13.56
N GLY A 10 -10.45 -17.97 12.34
CA GLY A 10 -11.84 -17.60 12.00
C GLY A 10 -11.96 -16.38 11.10
N TYR A 11 -12.57 -16.61 9.94
CA TYR A 11 -13.22 -15.60 9.13
C TYR A 11 -14.14 -14.73 10.03
N ASP A 12 -14.10 -13.39 9.88
CA ASP A 12 -14.90 -12.35 10.58
C ASP A 12 -14.08 -11.42 11.51
N SER A 13 -12.90 -10.99 11.06
CA SER A 13 -11.96 -10.17 11.83
C SER A 13 -11.74 -8.77 11.26
N TYR A 14 -11.57 -7.79 12.15
CA TYR A 14 -11.11 -6.45 11.77
C TYR A 14 -9.59 -6.44 11.54
N ALA A 15 -9.19 -5.68 10.53
CA ALA A 15 -7.79 -5.35 10.35
C ALA A 15 -7.30 -4.43 11.49
N ILE A 16 -6.00 -4.45 11.74
CA ILE A 16 -5.34 -3.55 12.70
C ILE A 16 -4.36 -2.59 12.02
N ARG A 17 -4.10 -1.46 12.68
CA ARG A 17 -3.16 -0.40 12.27
C ARG A 17 -1.77 -0.70 12.81
N SER A 18 -1.17 -1.82 12.41
CA SER A 18 0.18 -2.19 12.87
C SER A 18 1.14 -2.37 11.70
N ALA A 19 2.42 -2.23 11.95
CA ALA A 19 3.44 -2.67 11.01
C ALA A 19 4.62 -3.30 11.74
N ASP A 20 5.28 -4.24 11.08
CA ASP A 20 6.50 -4.87 11.57
C ASP A 20 7.68 -4.54 10.65
N ILE A 21 8.77 -4.11 11.25
CA ILE A 21 10.07 -3.90 10.60
C ILE A 21 11.02 -4.98 11.09
N ILE A 22 11.76 -5.59 10.16
CA ILE A 22 12.86 -6.50 10.47
C ILE A 22 14.18 -5.90 9.98
N ASP A 23 15.11 -5.66 10.91
CA ASP A 23 16.50 -5.36 10.57
C ASP A 23 17.29 -6.66 10.47
N ILE A 24 17.81 -6.96 9.29
CA ILE A 24 18.62 -8.14 8.99
C ILE A 24 20.10 -7.80 8.76
N ALA A 25 20.49 -6.53 8.82
CA ALA A 25 21.85 -6.09 8.51
C ALA A 25 22.85 -6.35 9.65
N SER A 26 22.37 -6.50 10.88
CA SER A 26 23.18 -6.69 12.09
C SER A 26 23.59 -8.14 12.38
N GLY A 27 23.30 -9.08 11.47
CA GLY A 27 23.65 -10.51 11.60
C GLY A 27 22.69 -11.34 12.45
N THR A 28 21.95 -10.71 13.38
CA THR A 28 20.81 -11.33 14.09
C THR A 28 19.54 -10.53 13.80
N PRO A 29 18.51 -11.11 13.15
CA PRO A 29 17.30 -10.37 12.83
C PRO A 29 16.63 -9.72 14.04
N GLN A 30 16.42 -8.41 13.99
CA GLN A 30 15.73 -7.64 15.03
C GLN A 30 14.36 -7.19 14.54
N TRP A 31 13.31 -7.53 15.28
CA TRP A 31 11.94 -7.11 14.96
C TRP A 31 11.55 -5.88 15.78
N THR A 32 10.99 -4.88 15.10
CA THR A 32 10.35 -3.72 15.72
C THR A 32 8.87 -3.71 15.35
N HIS A 33 8.02 -3.82 16.36
CA HIS A 33 6.57 -3.73 16.18
C HIS A 33 6.10 -2.28 16.32
N LEU A 34 5.43 -1.77 15.29
CA LEU A 34 4.86 -0.43 15.26
C LEU A 34 3.35 -0.50 15.47
N ASN A 35 2.89 0.03 16.60
CA ASN A 35 1.46 0.18 16.89
C ASN A 35 0.94 1.51 16.32
N ASN A 36 -0.31 1.52 15.84
CA ASN A 36 -1.01 2.71 15.32
C ASN A 36 -0.27 3.44 14.19
N PHE A 37 0.42 2.70 13.33
CA PHE A 37 1.37 3.28 12.38
C PHE A 37 0.74 3.82 11.08
N SER A 38 -0.28 3.14 10.56
CA SER A 38 -1.02 3.59 9.37
C SER A 38 -2.19 4.50 9.73
N PHE A 39 -2.73 5.26 8.78
CA PHE A 39 -3.99 5.98 8.98
C PHE A 39 -5.19 5.03 9.05
N PHE A 40 -5.16 3.97 8.23
CA PHE A 40 -6.25 3.00 8.15
C PHE A 40 -5.72 1.59 8.40
N ALA A 41 -6.50 0.82 9.17
CA ALA A 41 -6.30 -0.62 9.24
C ALA A 41 -6.65 -1.23 7.89
N ARG A 42 -5.81 -2.11 7.36
CA ARG A 42 -6.06 -2.76 6.07
C ARG A 42 -5.44 -4.15 5.99
N LYS A 43 -6.12 -5.07 5.32
CA LYS A 43 -5.59 -6.34 4.82
C LYS A 43 -5.83 -6.42 3.31
N ASN A 44 -5.12 -7.31 2.61
CA ASN A 44 -5.16 -7.43 1.14
C ASN A 44 -4.83 -6.13 0.39
N HIS A 45 -4.11 -5.22 1.03
CA HIS A 45 -3.61 -4.01 0.38
C HIS A 45 -2.40 -4.35 -0.48
N LEU A 46 -2.04 -3.41 -1.36
CA LEU A 46 -0.84 -3.50 -2.17
C LEU A 46 0.18 -2.50 -1.67
N THR A 47 1.46 -2.85 -1.86
CA THR A 47 2.58 -1.96 -1.60
C THR A 47 3.48 -1.93 -2.83
N VAL A 48 3.86 -0.73 -3.27
CA VAL A 48 4.79 -0.49 -4.38
C VAL A 48 5.92 0.42 -3.88
N ILE A 49 7.18 0.07 -4.17
CA ILE A 49 8.32 0.96 -3.94
C ILE A 49 8.35 1.99 -5.07
N LEU A 50 8.39 3.28 -4.73
CA LEU A 50 8.49 4.38 -5.68
C LEU A 50 9.96 4.78 -5.94
N PRO A 51 10.27 5.51 -7.04
CA PRO A 51 11.62 5.98 -7.37
C PRO A 51 12.24 6.96 -6.36
N ASP A 52 11.43 7.55 -5.48
CA ASP A 52 11.86 8.50 -4.45
C ASP A 52 12.00 7.85 -3.06
N ASP A 53 12.25 6.53 -3.03
CA ASP A 53 12.46 5.66 -1.86
C ASP A 53 11.28 5.61 -0.86
N LYS A 54 10.08 5.96 -1.34
CA LYS A 54 8.84 5.88 -0.56
C LYS A 54 8.03 4.65 -0.94
N LEU A 55 7.22 4.17 -0.01
CA LEU A 55 6.27 3.10 -0.27
C LEU A 55 4.89 3.70 -0.56
N PHE A 56 4.33 3.34 -1.70
CA PHE A 56 2.94 3.57 -2.04
C PHE A 56 2.09 2.41 -1.54
N VAL A 57 1.20 2.67 -0.58
CA VAL A 57 0.29 1.68 0.01
C VAL A 57 -1.14 2.00 -0.40
N VAL A 58 -1.80 1.06 -1.07
CA VAL A 58 -3.11 1.28 -1.69
C VAL A 58 -4.08 0.14 -1.43
N GLY A 59 -5.37 0.49 -1.31
CA GLY A 59 -6.43 -0.49 -1.23
C GLY A 59 -6.44 -1.32 0.04
N GLY A 60 -6.96 -2.53 -0.08
CA GLY A 60 -7.30 -3.42 1.01
C GLY A 60 -8.67 -3.11 1.61
N ASN A 61 -8.98 -3.87 2.64
CA ASN A 61 -10.26 -3.88 3.31
C ASN A 61 -10.06 -3.90 4.83
N GLN A 62 -10.95 -3.26 5.58
CA GLN A 62 -10.87 -3.20 7.04
C GLN A 62 -11.45 -4.46 7.70
N PHE A 63 -12.23 -5.25 6.96
CA PHE A 63 -12.91 -6.42 7.49
C PHE A 63 -12.90 -7.58 6.49
N ASP A 64 -13.05 -8.83 6.93
CA ASP A 64 -12.88 -10.00 6.07
C ASP A 64 -13.74 -9.98 4.79
N PHE A 65 -13.35 -10.80 3.82
CA PHE A 65 -14.08 -10.98 2.56
C PHE A 65 -14.30 -9.70 1.75
N GLY A 66 -13.32 -8.79 1.75
CA GLY A 66 -13.38 -7.56 0.95
C GLY A 66 -14.35 -6.50 1.50
N GLN A 67 -14.88 -6.68 2.72
CA GLN A 67 -15.81 -5.73 3.32
C GLN A 67 -15.09 -4.49 3.88
N LEU A 68 -15.77 -3.35 3.82
CA LEU A 68 -15.24 -2.04 4.25
C LEU A 68 -13.94 -1.69 3.50
N PRO A 69 -14.00 -1.48 2.16
CA PRO A 69 -12.82 -1.19 1.37
C PRO A 69 -12.17 0.13 1.79
N VAL A 70 -10.85 0.12 1.88
CA VAL A 70 -10.05 1.32 2.12
C VAL A 70 -9.74 1.96 0.77
N ARG A 71 -10.31 3.14 0.53
CA ARG A 71 -10.17 3.88 -0.74
C ARG A 71 -9.01 4.88 -0.74
N SER A 72 -8.39 5.01 0.43
CA SER A 72 -7.37 5.99 0.69
C SER A 72 -5.99 5.37 0.48
N THR A 73 -5.11 6.17 -0.09
CA THR A 73 -3.72 5.81 -0.37
C THR A 73 -2.83 6.42 0.70
N GLU A 74 -1.83 5.69 1.14
CA GLU A 74 -0.82 6.18 2.07
C GLU A 74 0.56 6.10 1.42
N ILE A 75 1.36 7.14 1.64
CA ILE A 75 2.80 7.15 1.30
C ILE A 75 3.57 7.01 2.60
N ILE A 76 4.46 6.01 2.64
CA ILE A 76 5.36 5.80 3.77
C ILE A 76 6.77 6.21 3.35
N ASP A 77 7.34 7.17 4.07
CA ASP A 77 8.74 7.54 3.93
C ASP A 77 9.62 6.56 4.71
N THR A 78 10.41 5.77 3.99
CA THR A 78 11.33 4.78 4.57
C THR A 78 12.74 5.28 4.76
N THR A 79 13.03 6.51 4.32
CA THR A 79 14.36 7.13 4.44
C THR A 79 14.62 7.67 5.86
N GLN A 80 13.58 7.77 6.67
CA GLN A 80 13.64 8.29 8.04
C GLN A 80 13.67 7.14 9.05
N THR A 81 14.47 7.30 10.13
CA THR A 81 14.53 6.32 11.23
C THR A 81 13.17 6.08 11.87
N ASN A 82 12.36 7.14 11.99
CA ASN A 82 10.97 7.03 12.38
C ASN A 82 10.11 7.10 11.14
N LEU A 83 9.60 5.96 10.69
CA LEU A 83 8.71 5.92 9.54
C LEU A 83 7.59 6.95 9.69
N GLN A 84 7.35 7.72 8.63
CA GLN A 84 6.25 8.67 8.55
C GLN A 84 5.28 8.20 7.50
N SER A 85 3.97 8.23 7.81
CA SER A 85 2.91 8.02 6.84
C SER A 85 2.26 9.36 6.49
N SER A 86 1.86 9.52 5.23
CA SER A 86 1.09 10.66 4.75
C SER A 86 0.01 10.20 3.77
N MET A 87 -1.04 11.00 3.62
CA MET A 87 -2.14 10.70 2.72
C MET A 87 -1.80 11.09 1.28
N ALA A 88 -2.09 10.20 0.34
CA ALA A 88 -2.10 10.48 -1.09
C ALA A 88 -3.55 10.50 -1.64
N PRO A 89 -3.77 11.03 -2.85
CA PRO A 89 -5.05 10.98 -3.54
C PRO A 89 -5.73 9.60 -3.46
N ALA A 90 -7.02 9.63 -3.15
CA ALA A 90 -7.85 8.44 -3.09
C ALA A 90 -8.10 7.87 -4.49
N HIS A 91 -8.29 6.55 -4.55
CA HIS A 91 -8.69 5.86 -5.77
C HIS A 91 -10.21 5.70 -5.85
N VAL A 92 -10.75 5.77 -7.06
CA VAL A 92 -12.18 5.80 -7.38
C VAL A 92 -12.81 4.43 -7.26
N TYR A 93 -12.09 3.35 -7.54
CA TYR A 93 -12.61 1.99 -7.46
C TYR A 93 -12.01 1.23 -6.28
N PRO A 94 -12.77 0.37 -5.58
CA PRO A 94 -12.19 -0.44 -4.51
C PRO A 94 -11.06 -1.34 -5.06
N ARG A 95 -10.05 -1.57 -4.23
CA ARG A 95 -8.85 -2.37 -4.56
C ARG A 95 -8.60 -3.37 -3.42
N GLU A 96 -9.45 -4.38 -3.28
CA GLU A 96 -9.36 -5.40 -2.22
C GLU A 96 -8.72 -6.72 -2.73
N HIS A 97 -9.17 -7.89 -2.28
CA HIS A 97 -8.74 -9.19 -2.80
C HIS A 97 -8.75 -9.26 -4.36
N HIS A 98 -7.81 -10.03 -4.92
CA HIS A 98 -7.54 -10.11 -6.37
C HIS A 98 -7.21 -8.77 -7.05
N THR A 99 -6.52 -7.88 -6.34
CA THR A 99 -5.99 -6.62 -6.87
C THR A 99 -4.52 -6.74 -7.30
N THR A 100 -4.04 -5.83 -8.15
CA THR A 100 -2.62 -5.67 -8.50
C THR A 100 -2.26 -4.20 -8.66
N ALA A 101 -1.03 -3.83 -8.25
CA ALA A 101 -0.41 -2.55 -8.53
C ALA A 101 0.99 -2.77 -9.10
N LEU A 102 1.38 -1.99 -10.11
CA LEU A 102 2.68 -2.06 -10.74
C LEU A 102 3.27 -0.66 -10.92
N LEU A 103 4.54 -0.49 -10.53
CA LEU A 103 5.33 0.67 -10.91
C LEU A 103 5.63 0.58 -12.42
N LEU A 104 5.30 1.63 -13.16
CA LEU A 104 5.58 1.74 -14.58
C LEU A 104 6.96 2.37 -14.81
N PRO A 105 7.59 2.14 -15.98
CA PRO A 105 8.89 2.74 -16.32
C PRO A 105 8.92 4.27 -16.31
N ASP A 106 7.75 4.92 -16.43
CA ASP A 106 7.60 6.38 -16.39
C ASP A 106 7.36 6.93 -14.97
N GLY A 107 7.49 6.08 -13.94
CA GLY A 107 7.28 6.46 -12.53
C GLY A 107 5.83 6.43 -12.07
N ARG A 108 4.84 6.29 -12.96
CA ARG A 108 3.44 6.18 -12.52
C ARG A 108 3.15 4.81 -11.92
N VAL A 109 2.07 4.69 -11.17
CA VAL A 109 1.61 3.40 -10.62
C VAL A 109 0.29 2.99 -11.26
N TRP A 110 0.27 1.84 -11.93
CA TRP A 110 -0.95 1.26 -12.50
C TRP A 110 -1.66 0.36 -11.49
N LEU A 111 -2.98 0.53 -11.37
CA LEU A 111 -3.85 -0.19 -10.44
C LEU A 111 -4.94 -0.94 -11.23
N THR A 112 -5.17 -2.21 -10.90
CA THR A 112 -6.21 -3.01 -11.56
C THR A 112 -6.70 -4.17 -10.69
N GLY A 113 -7.76 -4.84 -11.13
CA GLY A 113 -8.41 -5.93 -10.42
C GLY A 113 -9.24 -5.41 -9.25
N SER A 114 -9.39 -6.25 -8.24
CA SER A 114 -10.44 -6.23 -7.21
C SER A 114 -11.64 -7.10 -7.62
N GLY A 115 -11.91 -8.12 -6.82
CA GLY A 115 -13.08 -8.97 -6.90
C GLY A 115 -12.94 -10.22 -6.03
N GLY A 116 -14.07 -10.84 -5.68
CA GLY A 116 -14.08 -12.11 -4.93
C GLY A 116 -14.25 -11.97 -3.42
N GLY A 117 -14.54 -10.77 -2.92
CA GLY A 117 -15.28 -10.60 -1.67
C GLY A 117 -16.73 -11.06 -1.82
N VAL A 118 -17.37 -11.43 -0.70
CA VAL A 118 -18.76 -11.99 -0.68
C VAL A 118 -19.77 -11.01 -1.31
N GLU A 119 -19.46 -9.71 -1.31
CA GLU A 119 -20.30 -8.62 -1.82
C GLU A 119 -19.59 -7.75 -2.90
N ALA A 120 -18.40 -8.16 -3.38
CA ALA A 120 -17.59 -7.33 -4.27
C ALA A 120 -17.80 -7.73 -5.73
N ASP A 121 -18.51 -6.88 -6.49
CA ASP A 121 -18.50 -6.94 -7.95
C ASP A 121 -17.05 -6.86 -8.48
N VAL A 122 -16.77 -7.64 -9.53
CA VAL A 122 -15.48 -7.57 -10.22
C VAL A 122 -15.28 -6.17 -10.80
N VAL A 123 -14.21 -5.50 -10.36
CA VAL A 123 -13.84 -4.19 -10.87
C VAL A 123 -13.08 -4.36 -12.18
N LYS A 124 -13.70 -3.91 -13.27
CA LYS A 124 -13.12 -3.94 -14.62
C LYS A 124 -12.35 -2.67 -14.99
N HIS A 125 -12.27 -1.72 -14.07
CA HIS A 125 -11.62 -0.44 -14.27
C HIS A 125 -10.19 -0.46 -13.78
N MET A 126 -9.33 0.20 -14.56
CA MET A 126 -7.94 0.45 -14.24
C MET A 126 -7.76 1.90 -13.82
N GLU A 127 -6.80 2.17 -12.96
CA GLU A 127 -6.43 3.53 -12.56
C GLU A 127 -4.92 3.71 -12.69
N ILE A 128 -4.50 4.96 -12.91
CA ILE A 128 -3.11 5.37 -12.88
C ILE A 128 -2.98 6.38 -11.76
N TYR A 129 -2.08 6.11 -10.81
CA TYR A 129 -1.64 7.09 -9.84
C TYR A 129 -0.40 7.81 -10.38
N GLU A 130 -0.43 9.13 -10.31
CA GLU A 130 0.67 10.02 -10.71
C GLU A 130 1.25 10.62 -9.43
N PRO A 131 2.41 10.13 -8.95
CA PRO A 131 3.03 10.65 -7.74
C PRO A 131 3.44 12.12 -7.86
N GLY A 132 3.48 12.82 -6.72
CA GLY A 132 3.78 14.25 -6.66
C GLY A 132 5.08 14.66 -7.37
N TYR A 133 6.12 13.82 -7.33
CA TYR A 133 7.40 14.09 -7.99
C TYR A 133 7.29 14.27 -9.51
N LEU A 134 6.21 13.80 -10.16
CA LEU A 134 5.99 14.01 -11.60
C LEU A 134 5.60 15.45 -11.93
N PHE A 135 5.29 16.25 -10.90
CA PHE A 135 4.89 17.66 -11.03
C PHE A 135 5.94 18.62 -10.47
N GLU A 136 7.09 18.10 -10.01
CA GLU A 136 8.19 18.87 -9.42
C GLU A 136 9.26 19.18 -10.48
N GLY A 137 8.92 20.04 -11.45
CA GLY A 137 9.85 20.50 -12.50
C GLY A 137 10.11 19.48 -13.62
N ASP A 138 11.14 19.74 -14.44
CA ASP A 138 11.49 18.87 -15.57
C ASP A 138 12.18 17.59 -15.07
N PRO A 139 11.77 16.40 -15.55
CA PRO A 139 12.40 15.14 -15.17
C PRO A 139 13.86 15.11 -15.66
N PRO A 140 14.78 14.48 -14.90
CA PRO A 140 16.17 14.38 -15.30
C PRO A 140 16.31 13.57 -16.60
N GLU A 141 17.07 14.11 -17.57
CA GLU A 141 17.42 13.40 -18.79
C GLU A 141 18.59 12.43 -18.53
N ILE A 142 18.40 11.16 -18.86
CA ILE A 142 19.45 10.15 -18.75
C ILE A 142 20.09 9.97 -20.14
N PHE A 143 21.35 10.40 -20.27
CA PHE A 143 22.15 10.14 -21.45
C PHE A 143 22.89 8.81 -21.30
N ASN A 144 22.82 7.95 -22.31
CA ASN A 144 23.73 6.82 -22.41
C ASN A 144 25.09 7.34 -22.90
N SER A 145 26.14 7.21 -22.08
CA SER A 145 27.53 7.45 -22.47
C SER A 145 28.11 6.30 -23.26
#